data_AF-A0AAW8TCM0-F1
#
_entry.id   AF-A0AAW8TCM0-F1
#
_cell.length_a   1.000
_cell.length_b   1.000
_cell.length_c   1.000
_cell.angle_alpha   90.00
_cell.angle_beta   90.00
_cell.angle_gamma   90.00
#
_symmetry.space_group_name_H-M   'P 1'
#
loop_
_entity.id
_entity.type
_entity.pdbx_description
1 polymer ?
#
loop_
_entity_poly.entity_id
_entity_poly.type
_entity_poly.pdbx_seq_one_letter_code
_entity_poly.pdbx_strand_id
1 'polypeptide(L)'
;MSSLNLKGHEHLYRLDLSQNDKLEKIVFIFGDIQEVKLPARSSLKELDLLDNSLSKLDLSNCKNLTKLHLDMNGFEEIDLSKLKKLEDLSLSNNYLSSIDLSNNTALKYVEIEHNNLKTIDLPYNTDLEYLDLLNNNLKSIDLSNNTSLKSLGASIILCK
;
A
#
# COMPACT_ATOMS: atom_id res chain seq x y z
N MET A 1 17.03 10.48 -15.03
CA MET A 1 17.00 10.20 -13.58
C MET A 1 16.00 9.08 -13.37
N SER A 2 16.41 7.94 -12.83
CA SER A 2 15.55 6.75 -12.62
C SER A 2 15.00 6.65 -11.20
N SER A 3 15.59 7.39 -10.25
CA SER A 3 15.13 7.48 -8.87
C SER A 3 15.12 8.91 -8.38
N LEU A 4 14.14 9.23 -7.54
CA LEU A 4 14.06 10.48 -6.78
C LEU A 4 14.02 10.13 -5.30
N ASN A 5 14.91 10.74 -4.52
CA ASN A 5 14.95 10.58 -3.07
C ASN A 5 15.03 11.96 -2.42
N LEU A 6 14.02 12.28 -1.62
CA LEU A 6 13.83 13.57 -0.96
C LEU A 6 13.50 13.35 0.53
N LYS A 7 14.20 12.42 1.20
CA LYS A 7 14.04 12.21 2.65
C LYS A 7 14.33 13.48 3.45
N GLY A 8 13.48 13.78 4.43
CA GLY A 8 13.69 14.87 5.41
C GLY A 8 13.35 16.28 4.92
N HIS A 9 12.50 16.43 3.90
CA HIS A 9 12.00 17.74 3.48
C HIS A 9 10.71 18.09 4.23
N GLU A 10 10.84 18.68 5.41
CA GLU A 10 9.76 18.93 6.40
C GLU A 10 8.80 20.08 6.04
N HIS A 11 8.88 20.70 4.85
CA HIS A 11 8.03 21.83 4.47
C HIS A 11 7.43 21.72 3.06
N LEU A 12 7.51 20.55 2.45
CA LEU A 12 6.94 20.32 1.13
C LEU A 12 5.51 19.77 1.28
N TYR A 13 4.50 20.63 1.09
CA TYR A 13 3.09 20.21 1.17
C TYR A 13 2.56 19.56 -0.11
N ARG A 14 3.20 19.86 -1.25
CA ARG A 14 2.79 19.37 -2.57
C ARG A 14 3.99 18.94 -3.40
N LEU A 15 3.86 17.81 -4.07
CA LEU A 15 4.88 17.27 -4.95
C LEU A 15 4.29 16.99 -6.34
N ASP A 16 4.66 17.80 -7.33
CA ASP A 16 4.26 17.60 -8.72
C ASP A 16 5.37 16.87 -9.50
N LEU A 17 5.10 15.60 -9.86
CA LEU A 17 5.97 14.74 -10.67
C LEU A 17 5.37 14.46 -12.04
N SER A 18 4.42 15.28 -12.50
CA SER A 18 3.67 15.03 -13.74
C SER A 18 4.55 14.97 -14.98
N GLN A 19 5.74 15.58 -14.94
CA GLN A 19 6.73 15.60 -16.03
C GLN A 19 7.81 14.51 -15.90
N ASN A 20 7.73 13.65 -14.88
CA ASN A 20 8.77 12.69 -14.54
C ASN A 20 8.40 11.24 -14.93
N ASP A 21 8.01 11.03 -16.19
CA ASP A 21 7.55 9.74 -16.74
C ASP A 21 8.59 8.59 -16.69
N LYS A 22 9.87 8.93 -16.56
CA LYS A 22 11.01 7.99 -16.49
C LYS A 22 11.40 7.56 -15.07
N LEU A 23 10.79 8.12 -14.02
CA LEU A 23 11.08 7.66 -12.67
C LEU A 23 10.58 6.22 -12.49
N GLU A 24 11.46 5.37 -11.97
CA GLU A 24 11.14 3.99 -11.61
C GLU A 24 11.00 3.83 -10.09
N LYS A 25 11.62 4.72 -9.32
CA LYS A 25 11.59 4.70 -7.85
C LYS A 25 11.42 6.11 -7.29
N ILE A 26 10.48 6.28 -6.38
CA ILE A 26 10.32 7.50 -5.58
C ILE A 26 10.36 7.10 -4.10
N VAL A 27 11.20 7.81 -3.35
CA VAL A 27 11.27 7.68 -1.90
C VAL A 27 11.18 9.09 -1.29
N PHE A 28 10.09 9.35 -0.58
CA PHE A 28 9.88 10.59 0.16
C PHE A 28 9.33 10.22 1.54
N ILE A 29 10.21 10.16 2.54
CA ILE A 29 9.87 9.71 3.89
C ILE A 29 10.07 10.86 4.87
N PHE A 30 9.20 10.94 5.87
CA PHE A 30 9.27 11.90 6.98
C PHE A 30 9.13 13.35 6.47
N GLY A 31 7.91 13.71 6.10
CA GLY A 31 7.58 15.09 5.72
C GLY A 31 6.09 15.39 5.82
N ASP A 32 5.68 16.52 5.24
CA ASP A 32 4.33 17.06 5.37
C ASP A 32 3.54 17.04 4.04
N ILE A 33 3.88 16.14 3.12
CA ILE A 33 3.20 16.10 1.81
C ILE A 33 1.74 15.71 2.01
N GLN A 34 0.85 16.52 1.43
CA GLN A 34 -0.59 16.30 1.41
C GLN A 34 -1.11 16.01 0.00
N GLU A 35 -0.33 16.34 -1.03
CA GLU A 35 -0.73 16.15 -2.42
C GLU A 35 0.46 15.71 -3.28
N VAL A 36 0.31 14.58 -3.98
CA VAL A 36 1.27 14.11 -4.98
C VAL A 36 0.58 13.99 -6.32
N LYS A 37 1.15 14.62 -7.35
CA LYS A 37 0.72 14.43 -8.73
C LYS A 37 1.70 13.54 -9.47
N LEU A 38 1.30 12.30 -9.69
CA LEU A 38 2.10 11.31 -10.41
C LEU A 38 2.03 11.52 -11.94
N PRO A 39 3.05 11.05 -12.70
CA PRO A 39 3.05 11.17 -14.15
C PRO A 39 1.90 10.35 -14.79
N ALA A 40 1.30 10.92 -15.84
CA ALA A 40 0.23 10.26 -16.60
C ALA A 40 0.69 8.95 -17.29
N ARG A 41 2.00 8.81 -17.53
CA ARG A 41 2.65 7.59 -18.02
C ARG A 41 3.73 7.21 -17.01
N SER A 42 3.36 6.39 -16.03
CA SER A 42 4.28 6.04 -14.96
C SER A 42 5.11 4.81 -15.31
N SER A 43 6.43 4.95 -15.21
CA SER A 43 7.39 3.84 -15.21
C SER A 43 7.69 3.33 -13.80
N LEU A 44 6.97 3.83 -12.78
CA LEU A 44 7.24 3.51 -11.38
C LEU A 44 7.05 2.02 -11.10
N LYS A 45 8.04 1.49 -10.37
CA LYS A 45 8.10 0.14 -9.81
C LYS A 45 8.03 0.19 -8.28
N GLU A 46 8.58 1.25 -7.68
CA GLU A 46 8.61 1.44 -6.23
C GLU A 46 8.17 2.86 -5.86
N LEU A 47 7.21 2.95 -4.95
CA LEU A 47 6.74 4.21 -4.37
C LEU A 47 6.69 4.06 -2.86
N ASP A 48 7.52 4.85 -2.19
CA ASP A 48 7.59 4.93 -0.73
C ASP A 48 7.33 6.39 -0.32
N LEU A 49 6.18 6.61 0.31
CA LEU A 49 5.71 7.88 0.84
C LEU A 49 5.40 7.76 2.34
N LEU A 50 6.14 6.92 3.05
CA LEU A 50 5.96 6.68 4.48
C LEU A 50 6.07 7.97 5.30
N ASP A 51 5.22 8.10 6.32
CA ASP A 51 5.18 9.23 7.27
C ASP A 51 5.07 10.58 6.56
N ASN A 52 3.89 10.78 5.96
CA ASN A 52 3.45 12.04 5.35
C ASN A 52 2.01 12.34 5.80
N SER A 53 1.39 13.36 5.22
CA SER A 53 0.02 13.79 5.54
C SER A 53 -0.97 13.49 4.41
N LEU A 54 -0.76 12.41 3.64
CA LEU A 54 -1.61 12.06 2.51
C LEU A 54 -2.92 11.42 2.99
N SER A 55 -4.05 11.90 2.46
CA SER A 55 -5.35 11.22 2.62
C SER A 55 -5.86 10.61 1.32
N LYS A 56 -5.26 10.97 0.18
CA LYS A 56 -5.62 10.51 -1.16
C LYS A 56 -4.39 10.46 -2.07
N LEU A 57 -4.40 9.50 -2.99
CA LEU A 57 -3.36 9.34 -4.00
C LEU A 57 -3.92 8.63 -5.23
N ASP A 58 -3.81 9.25 -6.41
CA ASP A 58 -4.22 8.63 -7.67
C ASP A 58 -3.11 7.72 -8.21
N LEU A 59 -3.34 6.41 -8.12
CA LEU A 59 -2.43 5.36 -8.59
C LEU A 59 -2.86 4.75 -9.93
N SER A 60 -3.87 5.29 -10.61
CA SER A 60 -4.48 4.71 -11.82
C SER A 60 -3.51 4.50 -12.98
N ASN A 61 -2.45 5.32 -13.03
CA ASN A 61 -1.41 5.26 -14.07
C ASN A 61 -0.19 4.42 -13.66
N CYS A 62 -0.10 3.91 -12.42
CA CYS A 62 1.05 3.21 -11.86
C CYS A 62 1.01 1.69 -12.07
N LYS A 63 0.65 1.23 -13.28
CA LYS A 63 0.41 -0.20 -13.58
C LYS A 63 1.65 -1.10 -13.46
N ASN A 64 2.85 -0.52 -13.36
CA ASN A 64 4.11 -1.25 -13.22
C ASN A 64 4.61 -1.34 -11.77
N LEU A 65 3.85 -0.81 -10.81
CA LEU A 65 4.24 -0.79 -9.41
C LEU A 65 4.29 -2.22 -8.84
N THR A 66 5.42 -2.56 -8.23
CA THR A 66 5.68 -3.82 -7.53
C THR A 66 5.77 -3.61 -6.02
N LYS A 67 6.11 -2.40 -5.57
CA LYS A 67 6.24 -2.03 -4.16
C LYS A 67 5.52 -0.72 -3.85
N LEU A 68 4.67 -0.71 -2.84
CA LEU A 68 3.92 0.47 -2.39
C LEU A 68 3.94 0.56 -0.86
N HIS A 69 4.59 1.59 -0.34
CA HIS A 69 4.66 1.88 1.10
C HIS A 69 4.05 3.25 1.36
N LEU A 70 2.93 3.27 2.06
CA LEU A 70 2.16 4.48 2.42
C LEU A 70 1.82 4.50 3.92
N ASP A 71 2.67 3.88 4.73
CA ASP A 71 2.52 3.81 6.17
C ASP A 71 2.49 5.20 6.79
N MET A 72 1.84 5.32 7.95
CA MET A 72 1.79 6.57 8.72
C MET A 72 1.30 7.75 7.85
N ASN A 73 0.12 7.59 7.28
CA ASN A 73 -0.56 8.65 6.52
C ASN A 73 -2.01 8.76 7.05
N GLY A 74 -2.87 9.47 6.32
CA GLY A 74 -4.27 9.70 6.66
C GLY A 74 -5.26 8.98 5.74
N PHE A 75 -4.90 7.82 5.15
CA PHE A 75 -5.79 7.14 4.20
C PHE A 75 -6.98 6.49 4.92
N GLU A 76 -8.20 6.89 4.53
CA GLU A 76 -9.45 6.23 4.91
C GLU A 76 -9.89 5.19 3.84
N GLU A 77 -9.46 5.40 2.59
CA GLU A 77 -9.68 4.54 1.44
C GLU A 77 -8.48 4.65 0.47
N ILE A 78 -8.26 3.60 -0.33
CA ILE A 78 -7.28 3.62 -1.41
C ILE A 78 -7.68 2.64 -2.53
N ASP A 79 -7.64 3.11 -3.78
CA ASP A 79 -7.91 2.26 -4.96
C ASP A 79 -6.61 1.64 -5.48
N LEU A 80 -6.49 0.32 -5.31
CA LEU A 80 -5.36 -0.48 -5.78
C LEU A 80 -5.70 -1.33 -7.03
N SER A 81 -6.89 -1.16 -7.61
CA SER A 81 -7.45 -2.04 -8.66
C SER A 81 -6.60 -2.11 -9.94
N LYS A 82 -5.74 -1.11 -10.18
CA LYS A 82 -4.84 -1.07 -11.35
C LYS A 82 -3.47 -1.71 -11.11
N LEU A 83 -3.13 -2.01 -9.86
CA LEU A 83 -1.79 -2.43 -9.44
C LEU A 83 -1.64 -3.96 -9.47
N LYS A 84 -1.87 -4.56 -10.64
CA LYS A 84 -1.88 -6.03 -10.82
C LYS A 84 -0.51 -6.71 -10.62
N LYS A 85 0.57 -5.93 -10.62
CA LYS A 85 1.95 -6.39 -10.42
C LYS A 85 2.45 -6.15 -8.99
N LEU A 86 1.59 -5.66 -8.09
CA LEU A 86 1.99 -5.32 -6.74
C LEU A 86 2.33 -6.59 -5.96
N GLU A 87 3.54 -6.67 -5.43
CA GLU A 87 4.05 -7.82 -4.66
C GLU A 87 4.22 -7.49 -3.18
N ASP A 88 4.44 -6.22 -2.86
CA ASP A 88 4.83 -5.71 -1.53
C ASP A 88 4.00 -4.45 -1.24
N LEU A 89 3.15 -4.54 -0.22
CA LEU A 89 2.20 -3.51 0.16
C LEU A 89 2.28 -3.25 1.67
N SER A 90 2.51 -1.99 2.01
CA SER A 90 2.46 -1.51 3.39
C SER A 90 1.57 -0.28 3.49
N LEU A 91 0.54 -0.39 4.34
CA LEU A 91 -0.49 0.62 4.61
C LEU A 91 -0.71 0.79 6.11
N SER A 92 0.26 0.41 6.93
CA SER A 92 0.15 0.39 8.38
C SER A 92 -0.02 1.80 8.94
N ASN A 93 -0.69 1.94 10.08
CA ASN A 93 -0.94 3.23 10.72
C ASN A 93 -1.66 4.23 9.79
N ASN A 94 -2.82 3.80 9.29
CA ASN A 94 -3.76 4.63 8.54
C ASN A 94 -5.16 4.53 9.19
N TYR A 95 -6.20 4.98 8.51
CA TYR A 95 -7.57 4.97 9.01
C TYR A 95 -8.50 4.07 8.20
N LEU A 96 -7.96 3.09 7.46
CA LEU A 96 -8.71 2.24 6.54
C LEU A 96 -9.79 1.45 7.28
N SER A 97 -11.03 1.54 6.80
CA SER A 97 -12.16 0.74 7.33
C SER A 97 -12.48 -0.49 6.47
N SER A 98 -12.01 -0.49 5.23
CA SER A 98 -12.08 -1.60 4.27
C SER A 98 -10.93 -1.50 3.27
N ILE A 99 -10.61 -2.61 2.60
CA ILE A 99 -9.66 -2.65 1.50
C ILE A 99 -10.04 -3.75 0.51
N ASP A 100 -9.96 -3.45 -0.79
CA ASP A 100 -10.14 -4.44 -1.86
C ASP A 100 -8.79 -4.81 -2.47
N LEU A 101 -8.38 -6.07 -2.27
CA LEU A 101 -7.13 -6.63 -2.79
C LEU A 101 -7.37 -7.69 -3.89
N SER A 102 -8.60 -7.81 -4.39
CA SER A 102 -9.01 -8.85 -5.34
C SER A 102 -8.26 -8.79 -6.69
N ASN A 103 -7.81 -7.61 -7.10
CA ASN A 103 -7.03 -7.40 -8.32
C ASN A 103 -5.51 -7.53 -8.13
N ASN A 104 -5.04 -7.61 -6.88
CA ASN A 104 -3.63 -7.59 -6.51
C ASN A 104 -3.13 -9.04 -6.26
N THR A 105 -3.38 -9.93 -7.23
CA THR A 105 -3.14 -11.37 -7.10
C THR A 105 -1.66 -11.75 -6.99
N ALA A 106 -0.75 -10.82 -7.29
CA ALA A 106 0.70 -11.01 -7.18
C ALA A 106 1.27 -10.68 -5.78
N LEU A 107 0.42 -10.27 -4.82
CA LEU A 107 0.86 -9.90 -3.48
C LEU A 107 1.52 -11.07 -2.74
N LYS A 108 2.68 -10.79 -2.14
CA LYS A 108 3.47 -11.71 -1.33
C LYS A 108 3.63 -11.21 0.11
N TYR A 109 3.74 -9.88 0.29
CA TYR A 109 3.92 -9.23 1.58
C TYR A 109 2.85 -8.14 1.74
N VAL A 110 2.06 -8.25 2.80
CA VAL A 110 0.99 -7.30 3.11
C VAL A 110 1.07 -6.92 4.59
N GLU A 111 1.26 -5.63 4.85
CA GLU A 111 1.24 -5.01 6.17
C GLU A 111 0.12 -3.95 6.19
N ILE A 112 -0.92 -4.17 6.99
CA ILE A 112 -2.05 -3.23 7.17
C ILE A 112 -2.39 -3.16 8.66
N GLU A 113 -1.38 -3.25 9.54
CA GLU A 113 -1.60 -3.14 10.98
C GLU A 113 -2.05 -1.73 11.37
N HIS A 114 -2.63 -1.57 12.55
CA HIS A 114 -3.06 -0.27 13.07
C HIS A 114 -3.99 0.48 12.11
N ASN A 115 -5.09 -0.18 11.73
CA ASN A 115 -6.18 0.37 10.92
C ASN A 115 -7.54 0.03 11.57
N ASN A 116 -8.64 0.29 10.88
CA ASN A 116 -10.00 0.07 11.39
C ASN A 116 -10.74 -1.07 10.64
N LEU A 117 -10.02 -2.00 10.02
CA LEU A 117 -10.63 -3.06 9.22
C LEU A 117 -11.52 -3.98 10.07
N LYS A 118 -12.74 -4.23 9.61
CA LYS A 118 -13.69 -5.18 10.24
C LYS A 118 -13.74 -6.53 9.54
N THR A 119 -13.43 -6.53 8.26
CA THR A 119 -13.34 -7.70 7.39
C THR A 119 -12.22 -7.47 6.38
N ILE A 120 -11.67 -8.56 5.85
CA ILE A 120 -10.76 -8.54 4.70
C ILE A 120 -10.95 -9.86 3.94
N ASP A 121 -11.06 -9.77 2.61
CA ASP A 121 -11.21 -10.92 1.74
C ASP A 121 -9.92 -11.11 0.93
N LEU A 122 -9.30 -12.29 1.06
CA LEU A 122 -8.05 -12.63 0.38
C LEU A 122 -8.10 -13.90 -0.50
N PRO A 123 -9.25 -14.31 -1.09
CA PRO A 123 -9.35 -15.60 -1.77
C PRO A 123 -8.47 -15.69 -3.03
N TYR A 124 -8.08 -14.55 -3.61
CA TYR A 124 -7.28 -14.48 -4.84
C TYR A 124 -5.79 -14.19 -4.59
N ASN A 125 -5.38 -13.97 -3.34
CA ASN A 125 -3.99 -13.66 -2.97
C ASN A 125 -3.27 -14.96 -2.56
N THR A 126 -3.28 -15.96 -3.43
CA THR A 126 -2.78 -17.32 -3.16
C THR A 126 -1.26 -17.40 -2.95
N ASP A 127 -0.54 -16.41 -3.46
CA ASP A 127 0.92 -16.28 -3.39
C ASP A 127 1.38 -15.52 -2.13
N LEU A 128 0.44 -15.11 -1.27
CA LEU A 128 0.73 -14.36 -0.05
C LEU A 128 1.58 -15.19 0.92
N GLU A 129 2.75 -14.68 1.29
CA GLU A 129 3.70 -15.35 2.18
C GLU A 129 3.70 -14.75 3.58
N TYR A 130 3.43 -13.45 3.69
CA TYR A 130 3.40 -12.69 4.93
C TYR A 130 2.18 -11.78 4.97
N LEU A 131 1.45 -11.83 6.08
CA LEU A 131 0.28 -10.99 6.33
C LEU A 131 0.31 -10.46 7.76
N ASP A 132 0.32 -9.13 7.91
CA ASP A 132 0.11 -8.47 9.20
C ASP A 132 -1.16 -7.62 9.18
N LEU A 133 -2.05 -7.94 10.11
CA LEU A 133 -3.35 -7.31 10.34
C LEU A 133 -3.52 -6.98 11.83
N LEU A 134 -2.45 -6.98 12.62
CA LEU A 134 -2.50 -6.62 14.03
C LEU A 134 -3.15 -5.25 14.24
N ASN A 135 -3.81 -5.08 15.39
CA ASN A 135 -4.45 -3.82 15.75
C ASN A 135 -5.47 -3.31 14.72
N ASN A 136 -6.25 -4.24 14.15
CA ASN A 136 -7.50 -3.98 13.44
C ASN A 136 -8.71 -4.47 14.27
N ASN A 137 -9.91 -4.28 13.73
CA ASN A 137 -11.18 -4.62 14.37
C ASN A 137 -11.82 -5.88 13.76
N LEU A 138 -10.98 -6.78 13.22
CA LEU A 138 -11.38 -8.05 12.63
C LEU A 138 -11.99 -8.96 13.71
N LYS A 139 -12.97 -9.78 13.34
CA LYS A 139 -13.52 -10.83 14.22
C LYS A 139 -13.05 -12.23 13.80
N SER A 140 -12.94 -12.43 12.50
CA SER A 140 -12.48 -13.65 11.87
C SER A 140 -11.84 -13.31 10.53
N ILE A 141 -11.07 -14.25 10.01
CA ILE A 141 -10.51 -14.21 8.66
C ILE A 141 -10.55 -15.62 8.08
N ASP A 142 -10.88 -15.74 6.80
CA ASP A 142 -10.76 -16.97 6.02
C ASP A 142 -9.46 -16.89 5.22
N LEU A 143 -8.55 -17.82 5.50
CA LEU A 143 -7.24 -17.95 4.83
C LEU A 143 -7.10 -19.29 4.10
N SER A 144 -8.22 -19.98 3.83
CA SER A 144 -8.23 -21.32 3.20
C SER A 144 -7.53 -21.36 1.84
N ASN A 145 -7.56 -20.26 1.08
CA ASN A 145 -6.89 -20.14 -0.23
C ASN A 145 -5.45 -19.64 -0.14
N ASN A 146 -5.01 -19.08 0.99
CA ASN A 146 -3.67 -18.49 1.16
C ASN A 146 -2.64 -19.57 1.56
N THR A 147 -2.55 -20.62 0.74
CA THR A 147 -1.73 -21.82 1.01
C THR A 147 -0.22 -21.56 1.06
N SER A 148 0.24 -20.44 0.51
CA SER A 148 1.64 -20.01 0.54
C SER A 148 2.03 -19.26 1.82
N LEU A 149 1.08 -18.99 2.73
CA LEU A 149 1.29 -18.15 3.91
C LEU A 149 2.23 -18.82 4.91
N LYS A 150 3.30 -18.11 5.27
CA LYS A 150 4.36 -18.56 6.18
C LYS A 150 4.32 -17.84 7.52
N SER A 151 3.82 -16.61 7.55
CA SER A 151 3.75 -15.76 8.74
C SER A 151 2.44 -14.98 8.78
N LEU A 152 1.82 -14.92 9.97
CA LEU A 152 0.56 -14.24 10.20
C LEU A 152 0.61 -13.45 11.52
N GLY A 153 0.43 -12.14 11.44
CA GLY A 153 0.10 -11.27 12.56
C GLY A 153 -1.40 -10.96 12.56
N ALA A 154 -2.17 -11.54 13.49
CA ALA A 154 -3.58 -11.20 13.64
C ALA A 154 -4.08 -11.52 15.06
N SER A 155 -4.89 -10.65 15.65
CA SER A 155 -5.41 -10.79 17.01
C SER A 155 -6.78 -11.50 17.10
N ILE A 156 -7.10 -12.40 16.16
CA ILE A 156 -8.46 -12.92 15.91
C ILE A 156 -8.58 -14.43 15.93
N ILE A 157 -9.82 -14.94 15.79
CA ILE A 157 -10.13 -16.37 15.64
C ILE A 157 -10.03 -16.75 14.15
N LEU A 158 -9.19 -17.74 13.84
CA LEU A 158 -9.08 -18.29 12.49
C LEU A 158 -10.27 -19.23 12.20
N CYS A 159 -11.01 -18.95 11.14
CA CYS A 159 -11.94 -19.92 10.57
C CYS A 159 -11.21 -20.68 9.46
N LYS A 160 -11.12 -22.00 9.61
CA LYS A 160 -10.53 -22.90 8.60
C LYS A 160 -11.56 -23.29 7.55
#